data_AF-A0AAW6NIL6-F1
#
_entry.id   AF-A0AAW6NIL6-F1
#
_cell.length_a   1.000
_cell.length_b   1.000
_cell.length_c   1.000
_cell.angle_alpha   90.00
_cell.angle_beta   90.00
_cell.angle_gamma   90.00
#
_symmetry.space_group_name_H-M   'P 1'
#
loop_
_entity.id
_entity.type
_entity.pdbx_description
1 polymer ?
#
loop_
_entity_poly.entity_id
_entity_poly.type
_entity_poly.pdbx_seq_one_letter_code
_entity_poly.pdbx_strand_id
1 'polypeptide(L)'
;TEGQTLQITATDAAGNVSLPGSALAPVVPLSASTNVEVLALTTTATVTNSQYSDYGFLLVGAVGNVLTLLGNDTAQVGFTVGNGGSADIAVNANATGAVLSLLNTLELVVQRFDAANNTWTTVVDTGQPQFADLLTLGATGVSLNLTGLADGQYRVLSYNTNLLATGSYTSLDVAVKETSAGTVSGETNIVGNVITDVDPTAGSDNAPAGTTVTAVTNAQGTTTSVTADGTVIQGQYGTLTINLDGSYT
;
A
#
# COMPACT_ATOMS: atom_id res chain seq x y z
N THR A 1 -19.23 -39.22 -18.40
CA THR A 1 -20.50 -39.89 -18.03
C THR A 1 -20.18 -41.01 -17.09
N GLU A 2 -20.42 -40.80 -15.80
CA GLU A 2 -20.29 -41.86 -14.79
C GLU A 2 -21.63 -42.59 -14.63
N GLY A 3 -21.62 -43.80 -14.05
CA GLY A 3 -22.87 -44.56 -13.86
C GLY A 3 -23.46 -45.17 -15.14
N GLN A 4 -22.65 -45.46 -16.14
CA GLN A 4 -23.14 -46.07 -17.38
C GLN A 4 -23.49 -47.55 -17.18
N THR A 5 -24.57 -47.99 -17.80
CA THR A 5 -24.94 -49.41 -17.89
C THR A 5 -24.14 -50.05 -19.01
N LEU A 6 -23.22 -50.94 -18.66
CA LEU A 6 -22.55 -51.82 -19.60
C LEU A 6 -23.48 -52.99 -19.91
N GLN A 7 -23.71 -53.24 -21.20
CA GLN A 7 -24.40 -54.45 -21.64
C GLN A 7 -23.41 -55.42 -22.26
N ILE A 8 -23.48 -56.68 -21.83
CA ILE A 8 -22.56 -57.74 -22.27
C ILE A 8 -23.42 -58.90 -22.76
N THR A 9 -23.14 -59.37 -23.97
CA THR A 9 -23.63 -60.64 -24.49
C THR A 9 -22.45 -61.57 -24.71
N ALA A 10 -22.67 -62.87 -24.53
CA ALA A 10 -21.70 -63.90 -24.86
C ALA A 10 -22.21 -64.71 -26.06
N THR A 11 -21.31 -65.09 -26.96
CA THR A 11 -21.62 -65.99 -28.08
C THR A 11 -20.86 -67.29 -27.92
N ASP A 12 -21.56 -68.43 -27.96
CA ASP A 12 -20.92 -69.73 -27.88
C ASP A 12 -20.26 -70.16 -29.21
N ALA A 13 -19.53 -71.28 -29.19
CA ALA A 13 -18.85 -71.80 -30.39
C ALA A 13 -19.80 -72.26 -31.51
N ALA A 14 -21.10 -72.45 -31.20
CA ALA A 14 -22.14 -72.76 -32.15
C ALA A 14 -22.85 -71.50 -32.70
N GLY A 15 -22.48 -70.30 -32.22
CA GLY A 15 -23.02 -69.01 -32.66
C GLY A 15 -24.24 -68.53 -31.89
N ASN A 16 -24.65 -69.20 -30.80
CA ASN A 16 -25.80 -68.75 -30.01
C ASN A 16 -25.40 -67.58 -29.12
N VAL A 17 -26.18 -66.50 -29.15
CA VAL A 17 -25.96 -65.30 -28.34
C VAL A 17 -26.80 -65.36 -27.07
N SER A 18 -26.20 -65.10 -25.92
CA SER A 18 -26.92 -65.01 -24.64
C SER A 18 -27.89 -63.83 -24.62
N LEU A 19 -28.84 -63.84 -23.69
CA LEU A 19 -29.52 -62.60 -23.32
C LEU A 19 -28.50 -61.57 -22.79
N PRO A 20 -28.70 -60.26 -23.02
CA PRO A 20 -27.81 -59.24 -22.47
C PRO A 20 -27.79 -59.28 -20.94
N GLY A 21 -26.61 -59.47 -20.37
CA GLY A 21 -26.34 -59.14 -18.98
C GLY A 21 -26.05 -57.65 -18.84
N SER A 22 -26.44 -57.05 -17.72
CA SER A 22 -26.15 -55.64 -17.43
C SER A 22 -25.31 -55.49 -16.17
N ALA A 23 -24.36 -54.55 -16.21
CA ALA A 23 -23.60 -54.10 -15.05
C ALA A 23 -23.60 -52.57 -15.03
N LEU A 24 -23.86 -51.99 -13.86
CA LEU A 24 -23.80 -50.55 -13.67
C LEU A 24 -22.38 -50.16 -13.22
N ALA A 25 -21.72 -49.28 -13.96
CA ALA A 25 -20.44 -48.73 -13.51
C ALA A 25 -20.65 -47.92 -12.22
N PRO A 26 -19.74 -47.99 -11.23
CA PRO A 26 -19.83 -47.15 -10.05
C PRO A 26 -19.75 -45.66 -10.44
N VAL A 27 -20.44 -44.82 -9.68
CA VAL A 27 -20.26 -43.36 -9.71
C VAL A 27 -19.11 -43.05 -8.75
N VAL A 28 -18.13 -42.27 -9.20
CA VAL A 28 -16.97 -41.89 -8.39
C VAL A 28 -17.12 -40.40 -8.06
N PRO A 29 -17.48 -40.04 -6.82
CA PRO A 29 -17.82 -38.66 -6.51
C PRO A 29 -16.61 -37.74 -6.69
N LEU A 30 -16.82 -36.61 -7.36
CA LEU A 30 -15.90 -35.48 -7.33
C LEU A 30 -16.30 -34.57 -6.16
N SER A 31 -15.37 -34.31 -5.26
CA SER A 31 -15.54 -33.29 -4.22
C SER A 31 -14.29 -32.44 -4.12
N ALA A 32 -14.47 -31.14 -4.04
CA ALA A 32 -13.39 -30.20 -3.78
C ALA A 32 -13.62 -29.52 -2.43
N SER A 33 -12.53 -29.36 -1.68
CA SER A 33 -12.45 -28.55 -0.49
C SER A 33 -11.95 -27.16 -0.87
N THR A 34 -12.48 -26.12 -0.23
CA THR A 34 -11.93 -24.77 -0.36
C THR A 34 -10.77 -24.61 0.61
N ASN A 35 -9.55 -24.55 0.09
CA ASN A 35 -8.35 -24.17 0.82
C ASN A 35 -8.02 -22.69 0.57
N VAL A 36 -7.30 -22.09 1.52
CA VAL A 36 -6.77 -20.72 1.39
C VAL A 36 -5.28 -20.79 1.63
N GLU A 37 -4.51 -20.43 0.61
CA GLU A 37 -3.08 -20.31 0.72
C GLU A 37 -2.71 -18.86 1.08
N VAL A 38 -1.87 -18.69 2.12
CA VAL A 38 -1.52 -17.38 2.65
C VAL A 38 -0.03 -17.13 2.44
N LEU A 39 0.28 -16.08 1.69
CA LEU A 39 1.65 -15.63 1.52
C LEU A 39 2.08 -14.79 2.73
N ALA A 40 2.95 -15.36 3.57
CA ALA A 40 3.54 -14.64 4.68
C ALA A 40 4.63 -13.68 4.17
N LEU A 41 4.23 -12.43 3.94
CA LEU A 41 5.15 -11.35 3.62
C LEU A 41 5.56 -10.59 4.88
N THR A 42 6.81 -10.16 4.91
CA THR A 42 7.41 -9.34 5.95
C THR A 42 8.08 -8.13 5.32
N THR A 43 8.28 -7.07 6.11
CA THR A 43 9.01 -5.88 5.67
C THR A 43 10.00 -5.45 6.73
N THR A 44 11.15 -4.93 6.29
CA THR A 44 12.13 -4.30 7.17
C THR A 44 11.86 -2.81 7.39
N ALA A 45 10.84 -2.24 6.76
CA ALA A 45 10.46 -0.85 6.96
C ALA A 45 10.04 -0.62 8.42
N THR A 46 10.50 0.50 9.00
CA THR A 46 10.19 0.89 10.36
C THR A 46 9.42 2.20 10.36
N VAL A 47 8.56 2.39 11.36
CA VAL A 47 7.87 3.66 11.60
C VAL A 47 8.44 4.29 12.87
N THR A 48 8.93 5.52 12.75
CA THR A 48 9.42 6.31 13.88
C THR A 48 8.57 7.56 14.04
N ASN A 49 8.50 8.05 15.28
CA ASN A 49 7.83 9.31 15.59
C ASN A 49 8.85 10.20 16.32
N SER A 50 9.03 11.41 15.81
CA SER A 50 9.89 12.42 16.40
C SER A 50 9.10 13.71 16.61
N GLN A 51 9.49 14.50 17.60
CA GLN A 51 8.92 15.82 17.82
C GLN A 51 10.05 16.82 17.94
N TYR A 52 9.92 17.92 17.22
CA TYR A 52 10.88 19.01 17.19
C TYR A 52 10.14 20.30 17.46
N SER A 53 10.76 21.20 18.21
CA SER A 53 10.16 22.48 18.51
C SER A 53 11.20 23.58 18.56
N ASP A 54 10.81 24.78 18.19
CA ASP A 54 11.62 25.98 18.31
C ASP A 54 10.77 27.20 18.69
N TYR A 55 11.43 28.23 19.20
CA TYR A 55 10.80 29.48 19.58
C TYR A 55 11.67 30.66 19.15
N GLY A 56 11.04 31.66 18.54
CA GLY A 56 11.78 32.81 18.03
C GLY A 56 10.87 33.94 17.59
N PHE A 57 11.48 35.02 17.13
CA PHE A 57 10.80 36.17 16.57
C PHE A 57 10.02 35.79 15.32
N LEU A 58 8.82 36.34 15.20
CA LEU A 58 7.97 36.17 14.06
C LEU A 58 8.50 36.99 12.88
N LEU A 59 8.80 36.30 11.77
CA LEU A 59 9.17 36.95 10.51
C LEU A 59 7.98 37.76 9.96
N VAL A 60 8.26 38.92 9.36
CA VAL A 60 7.28 39.67 8.58
C VAL A 60 7.72 39.76 7.12
N GLY A 61 6.81 39.46 6.19
CA GLY A 61 6.97 39.73 4.76
C GLY A 61 6.70 38.53 3.87
N ALA A 62 6.52 38.78 2.57
CA ALA A 62 6.26 37.72 1.59
C ALA A 62 7.51 36.84 1.35
N VAL A 63 7.32 35.53 1.44
CA VAL A 63 8.31 34.50 1.14
C VAL A 63 8.76 34.66 -0.33
N GLY A 64 10.04 34.96 -0.58
CA GLY A 64 10.53 35.07 -1.96
C GLY A 64 11.93 35.64 -2.15
N ASN A 65 12.37 36.60 -1.34
CA ASN A 65 13.75 37.13 -1.39
C ASN A 65 14.26 37.71 -0.05
N VAL A 66 13.51 37.56 1.04
CA VAL A 66 13.81 38.20 2.36
C VAL A 66 14.22 37.17 3.43
N LEU A 67 14.40 35.90 3.07
CA LEU A 67 14.82 34.85 4.00
C LEU A 67 16.36 34.73 4.17
N THR A 68 17.12 35.61 3.52
CA THR A 68 18.60 35.67 3.63
C THR A 68 19.08 36.64 4.72
N LEU A 69 18.18 37.37 5.39
CA LEU A 69 18.50 38.41 6.38
C LEU A 69 18.00 38.06 7.79
N LEU A 70 17.99 36.79 8.17
CA LEU A 70 17.56 36.38 9.50
C LEU A 70 18.68 35.54 10.12
N GLY A 71 19.18 36.02 11.26
CA GLY A 71 20.00 35.20 12.14
C GLY A 71 19.19 34.08 12.78
N ASN A 72 19.79 33.38 13.73
CA ASN A 72 19.20 32.20 14.41
C ASN A 72 18.02 32.52 15.35
N ASP A 73 17.43 33.73 15.27
CA ASP A 73 16.43 34.18 16.24
C ASP A 73 14.98 33.98 15.75
N THR A 74 14.76 33.46 14.53
CA THR A 74 13.42 33.12 14.00
C THR A 74 13.04 31.70 14.36
N ALA A 75 11.77 31.48 14.74
CA ALA A 75 11.25 30.14 15.03
C ALA A 75 11.33 29.26 13.76
N GLN A 76 12.23 28.28 13.77
CA GLN A 76 12.43 27.36 12.66
C GLN A 76 12.64 25.95 13.18
N VAL A 77 11.92 25.00 12.59
CA VAL A 77 12.13 23.58 12.88
C VAL A 77 12.67 22.87 11.64
N GLY A 78 13.85 22.28 11.76
CA GLY A 78 14.45 21.44 10.73
C GLY A 78 14.29 19.96 11.04
N PHE A 79 14.05 19.15 10.01
CA PHE A 79 14.04 17.69 10.11
C PHE A 79 14.56 17.06 8.81
N THR A 80 14.87 15.77 8.85
CA THR A 80 15.32 15.02 7.66
C THR A 80 14.48 13.77 7.53
N VAL A 81 14.03 13.49 6.31
CA VAL A 81 13.43 12.22 5.92
C VAL A 81 14.53 11.37 5.31
N GLY A 82 14.73 10.18 5.85
CA GLY A 82 15.75 9.23 5.41
C GLY A 82 15.57 8.81 3.95
N ASN A 83 16.68 8.44 3.32
CA ASN A 83 16.70 8.04 1.90
C ASN A 83 15.71 6.92 1.60
N GLY A 84 14.89 7.09 0.57
CA GLY A 84 13.84 6.15 0.17
C GLY A 84 12.69 6.00 1.16
N GLY A 85 12.66 6.80 2.24
CA GLY A 85 11.56 6.88 3.17
C GLY A 85 10.54 7.95 2.79
N SER A 86 9.50 8.06 3.61
CA SER A 86 8.48 9.11 3.51
C SER A 86 8.04 9.57 4.89
N ALA A 87 7.69 10.84 5.05
CA ALA A 87 7.20 11.36 6.32
C ALA A 87 5.87 12.11 6.19
N ASP A 88 5.05 11.94 7.22
CA ASP A 88 3.90 12.79 7.50
C ASP A 88 4.28 13.74 8.62
N ILE A 89 3.86 15.01 8.53
CA ILE A 89 4.10 16.01 9.57
C ILE A 89 2.81 16.66 10.03
N ALA A 90 2.77 16.96 11.33
CA ALA A 90 1.78 17.82 11.94
C ALA A 90 2.51 19.02 12.57
N VAL A 91 2.22 20.21 12.07
CA VAL A 91 2.81 21.47 12.50
C VAL A 91 1.79 22.24 13.32
N ASN A 92 2.20 22.74 14.47
CA ASN A 92 1.44 23.68 15.28
C ASN A 92 2.30 24.92 15.52
N ALA A 93 1.82 26.08 15.10
CA ALA A 93 2.45 27.35 15.39
C ALA A 93 1.55 28.21 16.27
N ASN A 94 2.05 28.66 17.42
CA ASN A 94 1.30 29.52 18.32
C ASN A 94 1.97 30.88 18.42
N ALA A 95 1.19 31.94 18.21
CA ALA A 95 1.66 33.30 18.44
C ALA A 95 1.52 33.64 19.92
N THR A 96 2.56 34.23 20.50
CA THR A 96 2.57 34.68 21.88
C THR A 96 3.04 36.14 21.95
N GLY A 97 2.42 36.95 22.81
CA GLY A 97 2.75 38.37 22.96
C GLY A 97 1.57 39.31 22.73
N ALA A 98 1.86 40.61 22.59
CA ALA A 98 0.91 41.72 22.70
C ALA A 98 -0.17 41.79 21.61
N VAL A 99 -0.19 40.88 20.63
CA VAL A 99 -1.05 41.01 19.46
C VAL A 99 -1.64 39.64 19.04
N LEU A 100 -2.44 39.03 19.92
CA LEU A 100 -3.29 37.87 19.59
C LEU A 100 -4.22 38.13 18.39
N SER A 101 -4.46 39.41 18.04
CA SER A 101 -5.22 39.79 16.84
C SER A 101 -4.49 39.56 15.51
N LEU A 102 -3.27 39.00 15.52
CA LEU A 102 -2.50 38.67 14.30
C LEU A 102 -2.59 37.20 13.90
N LEU A 103 -3.40 36.40 14.60
CA LEU A 103 -3.60 34.99 14.23
C LEU A 103 -4.18 34.82 12.82
N ASN A 104 -4.96 35.79 12.35
CA ASN A 104 -5.51 35.81 10.99
C ASN A 104 -4.47 36.16 9.90
N THR A 105 -3.24 36.53 10.30
CA THR A 105 -2.15 36.88 9.37
C THR A 105 -0.91 36.00 9.58
N LEU A 106 -0.98 35.00 10.48
CA LEU A 106 0.07 34.02 10.73
C LEU A 106 -0.01 32.92 9.69
N GLU A 107 1.10 32.71 8.99
CA GLU A 107 1.25 31.76 7.90
C GLU A 107 2.44 30.83 8.16
N LEU A 108 2.44 29.70 7.47
CA LEU A 108 3.46 28.66 7.53
C LEU A 108 4.06 28.43 6.16
N VAL A 109 5.38 28.24 6.14
CA VAL A 109 6.10 27.79 4.95
C VAL A 109 6.87 26.52 5.28
N VAL A 110 6.75 25.53 4.40
CA VAL A 110 7.55 24.30 4.43
C VAL A 110 8.48 24.32 3.23
N GLN A 111 9.78 24.17 3.49
CA GLN A 111 10.80 24.21 2.45
C GLN A 111 11.63 22.93 2.48
N ARG A 112 12.06 22.50 1.29
CA ARG A 112 13.01 21.39 1.08
C ARG A 112 14.33 21.96 0.59
N PHE A 113 15.43 21.45 1.14
CA PHE A 113 16.76 21.84 0.72
C PHE A 113 17.06 21.23 -0.65
N ASP A 114 17.40 22.07 -1.61
CA ASP A 114 17.93 21.69 -2.90
C ASP A 114 19.46 21.73 -2.85
N ALA A 115 20.06 20.56 -2.71
CA ALA A 115 21.51 20.40 -2.63
C ALA A 115 22.24 20.76 -3.94
N ALA A 116 21.56 20.69 -5.10
CA ALA A 116 22.19 21.02 -6.38
C ALA A 116 22.40 22.54 -6.52
N ASN A 117 21.45 23.32 -6.01
CA ASN A 117 21.49 24.78 -6.05
C ASN A 117 21.97 25.41 -4.73
N ASN A 118 22.16 24.61 -3.66
CA ASN A 118 22.48 25.06 -2.31
C ASN A 118 21.47 26.08 -1.77
N THR A 119 20.19 25.84 -2.05
CA THR A 119 19.08 26.76 -1.75
C THR A 119 17.89 26.03 -1.15
N TRP A 120 17.10 26.72 -0.35
CA TRP A 120 15.81 26.21 0.10
C TRP A 120 14.72 26.51 -0.92
N THR A 121 13.98 25.47 -1.31
CA THR A 121 12.85 25.56 -2.24
C THR A 121 11.55 25.40 -1.48
N THR A 122 10.56 26.25 -1.77
CA THR A 122 9.26 26.20 -1.11
C THR A 122 8.44 25.04 -1.65
N VAL A 123 7.97 24.17 -0.74
CA VAL A 123 7.07 23.05 -1.03
C VAL A 123 5.63 23.47 -0.74
N VAL A 124 5.41 24.14 0.39
CA VAL A 124 4.12 24.68 0.80
C VAL A 124 4.32 26.08 1.35
N ASP A 125 3.41 26.98 1.00
CA ASP A 125 3.30 28.33 1.53
C ASP A 125 1.81 28.62 1.74
N THR A 126 1.36 28.63 3.00
CA THR A 126 -0.07 28.75 3.32
C THR A 126 -0.64 30.13 3.01
N GLY A 127 0.22 31.14 2.79
CA GLY A 127 -0.22 32.44 2.28
C GLY A 127 -0.61 32.41 0.79
N GLN A 128 -0.32 31.32 0.06
CA GLN A 128 -0.76 31.15 -1.32
C GLN A 128 -2.17 30.54 -1.37
N PRO A 129 -3.06 31.02 -2.25
CA PRO A 129 -4.45 30.54 -2.33
C PRO A 129 -4.60 29.02 -2.50
N GLN A 130 -3.68 28.40 -3.23
CA GLN A 130 -3.70 26.96 -3.50
C GLN A 130 -3.41 26.08 -2.26
N PHE A 131 -2.89 26.66 -1.19
CA PHE A 131 -2.54 25.97 0.06
C PHE A 131 -3.36 26.47 1.26
N ALA A 132 -4.28 27.42 1.04
CA ALA A 132 -5.09 28.00 2.11
C ALA A 132 -5.90 26.95 2.89
N ASP A 133 -6.40 25.92 2.19
CA ASP A 133 -7.19 24.83 2.79
C ASP A 133 -6.36 23.91 3.71
N LEU A 134 -5.03 23.99 3.65
CA LEU A 134 -4.14 23.20 4.51
C LEU A 134 -3.91 23.84 5.88
N LEU A 135 -4.20 25.14 6.01
CA LEU A 135 -4.01 25.89 7.25
C LEU A 135 -5.30 25.90 8.07
N THR A 136 -5.25 25.37 9.27
CA THR A 136 -6.37 25.43 10.22
C THR A 136 -6.10 26.50 11.27
N LEU A 137 -7.07 27.38 11.50
CA LEU A 137 -7.00 28.40 12.54
C LEU A 137 -7.53 27.85 13.87
N GLY A 138 -6.68 27.88 14.90
CA GLY A 138 -7.03 27.57 16.28
C GLY A 138 -7.18 28.81 17.15
N ALA A 139 -7.53 28.61 18.42
CA ALA A 139 -7.75 29.72 19.37
C ALA A 139 -6.46 30.54 19.68
N THR A 140 -5.30 29.91 19.59
CA THR A 140 -3.99 30.49 19.98
C THR A 140 -2.93 30.41 18.87
N GLY A 141 -3.29 29.88 17.71
CA GLY A 141 -2.32 29.51 16.70
C GLY A 141 -2.93 28.99 15.42
N VAL A 142 -2.07 28.51 14.53
CA VAL A 142 -2.44 27.84 13.29
C VAL A 142 -1.79 26.46 13.24
N SER A 143 -2.40 25.54 12.50
CA SER A 143 -1.83 24.22 12.27
C SER A 143 -1.85 23.83 10.79
N LEU A 144 -0.90 22.99 10.41
CA LEU A 144 -0.72 22.48 9.06
C LEU A 144 -0.39 20.98 9.15
N ASN A 145 -1.08 20.16 8.37
CA ASN A 145 -0.73 18.74 8.22
C ASN A 145 -0.32 18.46 6.79
N LEU A 146 0.81 17.79 6.60
CA LEU A 146 1.27 17.32 5.30
C LEU A 146 1.56 15.83 5.37
N THR A 147 1.29 15.12 4.29
CA THR A 147 1.55 13.69 4.19
C THR A 147 2.44 13.38 2.99
N GLY A 148 3.17 12.27 3.06
CA GLY A 148 3.96 11.77 1.94
C GLY A 148 5.10 12.69 1.50
N LEU A 149 5.73 13.43 2.42
CA LEU A 149 6.97 14.12 2.14
C LEU A 149 8.05 13.08 1.79
N ALA A 150 8.65 13.22 0.61
CA ALA A 150 9.73 12.34 0.15
C ALA A 150 11.01 12.51 0.99
N ASP A 151 12.01 11.67 0.73
CA ASP A 151 13.32 11.78 1.34
C ASP A 151 13.97 13.16 1.15
N GLY A 152 14.74 13.63 2.13
CA GLY A 152 15.46 14.90 2.04
C GLY A 152 15.40 15.74 3.30
N GLN A 153 16.08 16.89 3.25
CA GLN A 153 16.15 17.82 4.37
C GLN A 153 15.07 18.89 4.24
N TYR A 154 14.32 19.09 5.32
CA TYR A 154 13.19 20.01 5.38
C TYR A 154 13.38 21.04 6.49
N ARG A 155 12.73 22.18 6.31
CA ARG A 155 12.48 23.14 7.38
C ARG A 155 11.08 23.71 7.31
N VAL A 156 10.53 24.01 8.47
CA VAL A 156 9.27 24.72 8.65
C VAL A 156 9.56 26.05 9.30
N LEU A 157 8.93 27.12 8.79
CA LEU A 157 8.99 28.45 9.38
C LEU A 157 7.60 29.04 9.52
N SER A 158 7.41 29.85 10.54
CA SER A 158 6.25 30.74 10.69
C SER A 158 6.60 32.16 10.23
N TYR A 159 5.64 32.83 9.58
CA TYR A 159 5.78 34.23 9.22
C TYR A 159 4.43 34.95 9.29
N ASN A 160 4.44 36.27 9.27
CA ASN A 160 3.24 37.09 9.28
C ASN A 160 3.18 38.00 8.05
N THR A 161 1.99 38.18 7.51
CA THR A 161 1.76 39.10 6.40
C THR A 161 1.62 40.58 6.84
N ASN A 162 1.46 40.84 8.15
CA ASN A 162 1.28 42.18 8.72
C ASN A 162 2.54 42.71 9.42
N LEU A 163 3.04 43.87 8.99
CA LEU A 163 4.25 44.52 9.54
C LEU A 163 4.11 45.00 11.00
N LEU A 164 2.87 45.11 11.49
CA LEU A 164 2.60 45.37 12.90
C LEU A 164 2.96 44.18 13.82
N ALA A 165 3.31 43.02 13.24
CA ALA A 165 3.77 41.85 13.98
C ALA A 165 5.20 41.97 14.53
N THR A 166 5.93 43.04 14.18
CA THR A 166 7.32 43.27 14.61
C THR A 166 7.44 43.20 16.14
N GLY A 167 8.27 42.28 16.64
CA GLY A 167 8.49 42.05 18.08
C GLY A 167 7.61 40.96 18.71
N SER A 168 6.75 40.32 17.91
CA SER A 168 6.01 39.12 18.35
C SER A 168 6.91 37.88 18.30
N TYR A 169 6.54 36.88 19.09
CA TYR A 169 7.20 35.58 19.08
C TYR A 169 6.23 34.48 18.68
N THR A 170 6.76 33.46 18.02
CA THR A 170 6.03 32.23 17.72
C THR A 170 6.74 31.03 18.31
N SER A 171 5.97 30.12 18.89
CA SER A 171 6.41 28.74 19.05
C SER A 171 6.04 27.96 17.80
N LEU A 172 6.92 27.05 17.41
CA LEU A 172 6.69 26.08 16.34
C LEU A 172 6.93 24.69 16.92
N ASP A 173 5.95 23.81 16.80
CA ASP A 173 6.03 22.40 17.17
C ASP A 173 5.73 21.56 15.92
N VAL A 174 6.62 20.64 15.59
CA VAL A 174 6.50 19.74 14.43
C VAL A 174 6.65 18.31 14.90
N ALA A 175 5.55 17.57 14.84
CA ALA A 175 5.57 16.12 14.94
C ALA A 175 5.85 15.54 13.56
N VAL A 176 6.81 14.61 13.49
CA VAL A 176 7.23 13.91 12.27
C VAL A 176 7.01 12.42 12.48
N LYS A 177 6.16 11.83 11.65
CA LYS A 177 5.95 10.38 11.55
C LYS A 177 6.62 9.90 10.28
N GLU A 178 7.77 9.26 10.43
CA GLU A 178 8.56 8.78 9.30
C GLU A 178 8.39 7.27 9.12
N THR A 179 8.21 6.85 7.88
CA THR A 179 8.33 5.45 7.46
C THR A 179 9.63 5.30 6.68
N SER A 180 10.55 4.47 7.17
CA SER A 180 11.83 4.24 6.51
C SER A 180 11.66 3.46 5.21
N ALA A 181 12.67 3.53 4.33
CA ALA A 181 12.82 2.53 3.30
C ALA A 181 12.85 1.12 3.91
N GLY A 182 12.45 0.12 3.13
CA GLY A 182 12.49 -1.27 3.54
C GLY A 182 12.41 -2.21 2.35
N THR A 183 12.76 -3.47 2.59
CA THR A 183 12.59 -4.55 1.62
C THR A 183 11.43 -5.41 2.05
N VAL A 184 10.57 -5.77 1.11
CA VAL A 184 9.56 -6.82 1.31
C VAL A 184 10.23 -8.17 1.07
N SER A 185 10.07 -9.10 2.01
CA SER A 185 10.61 -10.45 1.95
C SER A 185 9.58 -11.47 2.37
N GLY A 186 9.62 -12.65 1.74
CA GLY A 186 8.74 -13.77 2.00
C GLY A 186 8.91 -14.80 0.89
N GLU A 187 8.18 -15.90 0.99
CA GLU A 187 8.03 -16.78 -0.17
C GLU A 187 7.37 -15.97 -1.30
N THR A 188 7.80 -16.19 -2.54
CA THR A 188 7.23 -15.51 -3.72
C THR A 188 6.72 -16.50 -4.76
N ASN A 189 6.91 -17.79 -4.51
CA ASN A 189 6.49 -18.88 -5.37
C ASN A 189 5.85 -19.98 -4.52
N ILE A 190 4.59 -20.29 -4.78
CA ILE A 190 3.90 -21.36 -4.05
C ILE A 190 3.61 -22.48 -5.02
N VAL A 191 4.09 -23.67 -4.69
CA VAL A 191 3.83 -24.87 -5.46
C VAL A 191 2.72 -25.68 -4.82
N GLY A 192 1.81 -26.21 -5.62
CA GLY A 192 0.72 -27.05 -5.13
C GLY A 192 0.03 -27.83 -6.24
N ASN A 193 -1.10 -28.48 -5.91
CA ASN A 193 -1.88 -29.20 -6.90
C ASN A 193 -3.39 -29.17 -6.57
N VAL A 194 -4.21 -28.55 -7.42
CA VAL A 194 -5.65 -28.37 -7.17
C VAL A 194 -6.50 -29.66 -7.27
N ILE A 195 -5.89 -30.82 -7.51
CA ILE A 195 -6.57 -32.12 -7.59
C ILE A 195 -6.14 -33.04 -6.43
N THR A 196 -4.85 -32.98 -6.07
CA THR A 196 -4.23 -33.91 -5.12
C THR A 196 -3.76 -33.24 -3.84
N ASP A 197 -4.06 -31.96 -3.66
CA ASP A 197 -3.72 -31.25 -2.43
C ASP A 197 -4.34 -31.94 -1.20
N VAL A 198 -3.56 -31.98 -0.13
CA VAL A 198 -3.94 -32.58 1.14
C VAL A 198 -3.81 -31.50 2.21
N ASP A 199 -4.93 -30.82 2.50
CA ASP A 199 -5.01 -29.87 3.60
C ASP A 199 -5.61 -30.55 4.85
N PRO A 200 -4.84 -30.72 5.94
CA PRO A 200 -5.33 -31.35 7.17
C PRO A 200 -6.42 -30.53 7.91
N THR A 201 -6.61 -29.26 7.53
CA THR A 201 -7.59 -28.34 8.12
C THR A 201 -8.79 -28.05 7.23
N ALA A 202 -8.60 -27.81 5.93
CA ALA A 202 -9.69 -27.54 4.98
C ALA A 202 -10.29 -28.81 4.34
N GLY A 203 -9.64 -29.96 4.52
CA GLY A 203 -10.01 -31.22 3.89
C GLY A 203 -9.26 -31.48 2.58
N SER A 204 -9.38 -32.70 2.07
CA SER A 204 -8.74 -33.13 0.83
C SER A 204 -9.73 -33.12 -0.32
N ASP A 205 -9.25 -32.81 -1.51
CA ASP A 205 -10.00 -33.04 -2.73
C ASP A 205 -10.10 -34.54 -3.01
N ASN A 206 -11.24 -34.97 -3.56
CA ASN A 206 -11.44 -36.33 -4.02
C ASN A 206 -11.83 -36.29 -5.49
N ALA A 207 -10.92 -36.77 -6.33
CA ALA A 207 -11.11 -36.83 -7.78
C ALA A 207 -10.76 -38.24 -8.30
N PRO A 208 -11.49 -38.76 -9.29
CA PRO A 208 -11.12 -40.00 -9.97
C PRO A 208 -9.74 -39.89 -10.63
N ALA A 209 -9.02 -41.02 -10.71
CA ALA A 209 -7.77 -41.08 -11.44
C ALA A 209 -7.95 -40.64 -12.91
N GLY A 210 -7.06 -39.78 -13.41
CA GLY A 210 -7.14 -39.20 -14.75
C GLY A 210 -7.99 -37.94 -14.87
N THR A 211 -8.48 -37.40 -13.74
CA THR A 211 -9.07 -36.05 -13.71
C THR A 211 -8.04 -35.02 -14.18
N THR A 212 -8.48 -34.04 -14.98
CA THR A 212 -7.63 -32.97 -15.48
C THR A 212 -8.29 -31.61 -15.28
N VAL A 213 -7.47 -30.58 -15.09
CA VAL A 213 -7.93 -29.19 -15.09
C VAL A 213 -8.05 -28.73 -16.54
N THR A 214 -9.25 -28.32 -16.98
CA THR A 214 -9.47 -27.89 -18.36
C THR A 214 -9.59 -26.37 -18.52
N ALA A 215 -9.91 -25.65 -17.44
CA ALA A 215 -10.04 -24.21 -17.44
C ALA A 215 -9.95 -23.63 -16.02
N VAL A 216 -9.56 -22.37 -15.93
CA VAL A 216 -9.59 -21.56 -14.70
C VAL A 216 -10.47 -20.33 -14.95
N THR A 217 -11.34 -20.01 -14.00
CA THR A 217 -12.19 -18.81 -14.04
C THR A 217 -11.76 -17.85 -12.93
N ASN A 218 -11.44 -16.61 -13.29
CA ASN A 218 -11.03 -15.59 -12.31
C ASN A 218 -12.24 -14.98 -11.58
N ALA A 219 -11.97 -14.13 -10.57
CA ALA A 219 -13.01 -13.48 -9.77
C ALA A 219 -13.92 -12.53 -10.58
N GLN A 220 -13.47 -12.09 -11.76
CA GLN A 220 -14.25 -11.27 -12.69
C GLN A 220 -15.09 -12.12 -13.66
N GLY A 221 -15.08 -13.45 -13.52
CA GLY A 221 -15.82 -14.38 -14.36
C GLY A 221 -15.18 -14.66 -15.72
N THR A 222 -13.92 -14.26 -15.95
CA THR A 222 -13.19 -14.57 -17.18
C THR A 222 -12.59 -15.96 -17.09
N THR A 223 -12.92 -16.82 -18.05
CA THR A 223 -12.43 -18.20 -18.14
C THR A 223 -11.27 -18.32 -19.13
N THR A 224 -10.19 -18.97 -18.69
CA THR A 224 -9.01 -19.29 -19.50
C THR A 224 -8.86 -20.81 -19.57
N SER A 225 -8.73 -21.38 -20.77
CA SER A 225 -8.51 -22.81 -20.95
C SER A 225 -7.10 -23.23 -20.52
N VAL A 226 -6.98 -24.39 -19.87
CA VAL A 226 -5.68 -25.00 -19.54
C VAL A 226 -5.26 -25.92 -20.68
N THR A 227 -4.01 -25.80 -21.13
CA THR A 227 -3.45 -26.54 -22.26
C THR A 227 -2.40 -27.56 -21.81
N ALA A 228 -2.01 -28.46 -22.73
CA ALA A 228 -1.03 -29.51 -22.46
C ALA A 228 0.38 -28.99 -22.11
N ASP A 229 0.74 -27.79 -22.58
CA ASP A 229 2.03 -27.15 -22.29
C ASP A 229 2.01 -26.33 -20.99
N GLY A 230 0.91 -26.39 -20.23
CA GLY A 230 0.64 -25.51 -19.10
C GLY A 230 0.06 -24.17 -19.55
N THR A 231 -0.57 -23.46 -18.62
CA THR A 231 -1.23 -22.19 -18.89
C THR A 231 -0.84 -21.15 -17.86
N VAL A 232 -0.41 -19.99 -18.36
CA VAL A 232 0.02 -18.86 -17.55
C VAL A 232 -1.11 -17.83 -17.50
N ILE A 233 -1.56 -17.50 -16.30
CA ILE A 233 -2.64 -16.56 -16.02
C ILE A 233 -2.07 -15.40 -15.22
N GLN A 234 -2.19 -14.19 -15.76
CA GLN A 234 -1.70 -12.98 -15.11
C GLN A 234 -2.72 -12.48 -14.08
N GLY A 235 -2.30 -12.45 -12.82
CA GLY A 235 -3.01 -11.80 -11.73
C GLY A 235 -2.58 -10.35 -11.53
N GLN A 236 -3.20 -9.68 -10.55
CA GLN A 236 -2.84 -8.30 -10.21
C GLN A 236 -1.48 -8.18 -9.52
N TYR A 237 -1.13 -9.18 -8.70
CA TYR A 237 0.06 -9.17 -7.83
C TYR A 237 0.99 -10.36 -8.06
N GLY A 238 0.79 -11.11 -9.14
CA GLY A 238 1.55 -12.32 -9.43
C GLY A 238 1.02 -13.05 -10.65
N THR A 239 1.59 -14.22 -10.90
CA THR A 239 1.28 -15.07 -12.06
C THR A 239 0.95 -16.46 -11.55
N LEU A 240 -0.12 -17.06 -12.08
CA LEU A 240 -0.44 -18.46 -11.86
C LEU A 240 -0.02 -19.25 -13.10
N THR A 241 0.85 -20.23 -12.94
CA THR A 241 1.08 -21.27 -13.95
C THR A 241 0.35 -22.53 -13.50
N ILE A 242 -0.53 -23.08 -14.34
CA ILE A 242 -1.30 -24.29 -14.02
C ILE A 242 -1.26 -25.30 -15.15
N ASN A 243 -1.15 -26.58 -14.79
CA ASN A 243 -1.07 -27.69 -15.73
C ASN A 243 -2.34 -28.56 -15.70
N LEU A 244 -2.50 -29.40 -16.74
CA LEU A 244 -3.64 -30.32 -16.84
C LEU A 244 -3.73 -31.29 -15.65
N ASP A 245 -2.61 -31.67 -15.04
CA ASP A 245 -2.55 -32.58 -13.88
C ASP A 245 -2.88 -31.89 -12.54
N GLY A 246 -3.26 -30.61 -12.59
CA GLY A 246 -3.59 -29.80 -11.42
C GLY A 246 -2.40 -29.13 -10.75
N SER A 247 -1.16 -29.45 -11.14
CA SER A 247 0.01 -28.80 -10.55
C SER A 247 0.04 -27.31 -10.90
N TYR A 248 0.41 -26.48 -9.91
CA TYR A 248 0.52 -25.05 -10.09
C TYR A 248 1.74 -24.44 -9.40
N THR A 249 2.14 -23.27 -9.89
CA THR A 249 3.13 -22.35 -9.31
C THR A 249 2.67 -20.91 -9.43
#